data_AF-D8UMQ1-F1
#
_entry.id   AF-D8UMQ1-F1
#
_cell.length_a   1.000
_cell.length_b   1.000
_cell.length_c   1.000
_cell.angle_alpha   90.00
_cell.angle_beta   90.00
_cell.angle_gamma   90.00
#
_symmetry.space_group_name_H-M   'P 1'
#
loop_
_entity.id
_entity.type
_entity.pdbx_description
1 polymer ?
#
loop_
_entity_poly.entity_id
_entity_poly.type
_entity_poly.pdbx_seq_one_letter_code
_entity_poly.pdbx_strand_id
1 'polypeptide(L)'
;MDFGYGHSFTESSPEAYERLILDVLLGEPPLFPRHQEVELSWKILDPFEEYWAGLDEQPQPYAPGSWGPASADALLARDGRTWRRP
;
A
#
# COMPACT_ATOMS: atom_id res chain seq x y z
N MET A 1 -13.96 -15.60 13.23
CA MET A 1 -14.90 -14.46 13.23
C MET A 1 -14.96 -13.96 11.81
N ASP A 2 -16.17 -13.88 11.24
CA ASP A 2 -16.39 -13.30 9.92
C ASP A 2 -17.17 -11.99 10.11
N PHE A 3 -16.57 -10.89 9.69
CA PHE A 3 -17.14 -9.55 9.79
C PHE A 3 -16.95 -8.86 8.45
N GLY A 4 -18.08 -8.53 7.81
CA GLY A 4 -18.12 -7.81 6.55
C GLY A 4 -18.91 -6.51 6.69
N TYR A 5 -18.30 -5.38 6.33
CA TYR A 5 -18.92 -4.05 6.41
C TYR A 5 -20.21 -3.97 5.58
N GLY A 6 -20.25 -4.57 4.38
CA GLY A 6 -21.40 -4.50 3.46
C GLY A 6 -22.66 -5.27 3.89
N HIS A 7 -22.58 -6.14 4.91
CA HIS A 7 -23.74 -6.84 5.46
C HIS A 7 -24.11 -6.37 6.87
N SER A 8 -23.18 -5.70 7.56
CA SER A 8 -23.33 -5.33 8.96
C SER A 8 -23.88 -3.91 9.14
N PHE A 9 -23.82 -3.06 8.11
CA PHE A 9 -24.33 -1.70 8.11
C PHE A 9 -25.22 -1.44 6.89
N THR A 10 -26.26 -0.63 7.06
CA THR A 10 -27.19 -0.21 5.99
C THR A 10 -26.74 1.04 5.26
N GLU A 11 -25.72 1.73 5.77
CA GLU A 11 -25.15 2.95 5.18
C GLU A 11 -23.76 2.67 4.63
N SER A 12 -23.45 3.30 3.48
CA SER A 12 -22.11 3.27 2.90
C SER A 12 -21.14 4.11 3.74
N SER A 13 -19.93 3.60 3.92
CA SER A 13 -18.83 4.41 4.47
C SER A 13 -18.60 5.65 3.59
N PRO A 14 -18.26 6.82 4.19
CA PRO A 14 -17.93 8.02 3.43
C PRO A 14 -16.79 7.75 2.46
N GLU A 15 -16.82 8.43 1.32
CA GLU A 15 -15.73 8.32 0.36
C GLU A 15 -14.45 8.96 0.89
N ALA A 16 -13.30 8.47 0.42
CA ALA A 16 -11.99 8.89 0.94
C ALA A 16 -11.82 10.42 0.94
N TYR A 17 -12.21 11.09 -0.16
CA TYR A 17 -12.10 12.55 -0.27
C TYR A 17 -13.13 13.30 0.57
N GLU A 18 -14.35 12.78 0.74
CA GLU A 18 -15.36 13.40 1.60
C GLU A 18 -14.83 13.49 3.04
N ARG A 19 -14.21 12.40 3.50
CA ARG A 19 -13.60 12.35 4.82
C ARG A 19 -12.45 13.35 4.98
N LEU A 20 -11.52 13.38 4.02
CA LEU A 20 -10.35 14.27 4.09
C LEU A 20 -10.75 15.75 4.03
N ILE A 21 -11.73 16.11 3.21
CA ILE A 21 -12.23 17.49 3.13
C ILE A 21 -12.90 17.90 4.45
N LEU A 22 -13.73 17.03 5.02
CA LEU A 22 -14.37 17.29 6.32
C LEU A 22 -13.33 17.51 7.42
N ASP A 23 -12.30 16.68 7.48
CA ASP A 23 -11.22 16.77 8.47
C ASP A 23 -10.48 18.13 8.36
N VAL A 24 -10.26 18.64 7.14
CA VAL A 24 -9.70 19.99 6.91
C VAL A 24 -10.64 21.09 7.41
N LEU A 25 -11.95 20.99 7.13
CA LEU A 25 -12.93 22.00 7.57
C LEU A 25 -13.07 22.05 9.09
N LEU A 26 -12.91 20.92 9.77
CA LEU A 26 -12.97 20.82 11.23
C LEU A 26 -11.66 21.25 11.90
N GLY A 27 -10.58 21.46 11.15
CA GLY A 27 -9.26 21.79 11.69
C GLY A 27 -8.58 20.63 12.43
N GLU A 28 -9.04 19.40 12.19
CA GLU A 28 -8.54 18.17 12.81
C GLU A 28 -7.97 17.28 11.70
N PRO A 29 -6.64 17.29 11.43
CA PRO A 29 -6.06 16.56 10.31
C PRO A 29 -5.33 15.26 10.73
N PRO A 30 -5.96 14.27 11.39
CA PRO A 30 -5.27 13.05 11.81
C PRO A 30 -4.90 12.13 10.64
N LEU A 31 -5.52 12.32 9.46
CA LEU A 31 -5.30 11.49 8.26
C LEU A 31 -4.31 12.11 7.26
N PHE A 32 -3.64 13.20 7.62
CA PHE A 32 -2.62 13.82 6.79
C PHE A 32 -1.23 13.44 7.31
N PRO A 33 -0.31 12.97 6.44
CA PRO A 33 1.05 12.69 6.86
C PRO A 33 1.73 13.98 7.31
N ARG A 34 2.51 13.90 8.39
CA ARG A 34 3.33 15.01 8.86
C ARG A 34 4.57 15.14 7.99
N HIS A 35 5.13 16.35 7.93
CA HIS A 35 6.36 16.61 7.18
C HIS A 35 7.48 15.59 7.50
N GLN A 36 7.72 15.30 8.78
CA GLN A 36 8.73 14.32 9.19
C GLN A 36 8.44 12.90 8.67
N GLU A 37 7.18 12.49 8.60
CA GLU A 37 6.80 11.15 8.10
C GLU A 37 7.08 11.04 6.60
N VAL A 38 6.83 12.13 5.84
CA VAL A 38 7.16 12.22 4.42
C VAL A 38 8.67 12.14 4.19
N GLU A 39 9.45 12.92 4.94
CA GLU A 39 10.92 12.91 4.84
C GLU A 39 11.52 11.53 5.17
N LEU A 40 10.99 10.85 6.19
CA LEU A 40 11.45 9.51 6.55
C LEU A 40 11.05 8.47 5.51
N SER A 41 9.87 8.61 4.90
CA SER A 41 9.42 7.72 3.82
C SER A 41 10.36 7.83 2.62
N TRP A 42 10.74 9.06 2.23
CA TRP A 42 11.69 9.28 1.13
C TRP A 42 13.09 8.75 1.45
N LYS A 43 13.60 8.94 2.67
CA LYS A 43 14.88 8.33 3.08
C LYS A 43 14.93 6.81 2.94
N ILE A 44 13.77 6.15 3.01
CA ILE A 44 13.67 4.70 2.78
C ILE A 44 13.65 4.41 1.28
N LEU A 45 12.90 5.17 0.48
CA LEU A 45 12.66 4.89 -0.95
C LEU A 45 13.80 5.35 -1.87
N ASP A 46 14.40 6.52 -1.61
CA ASP A 46 15.42 7.14 -2.47
C ASP A 46 16.56 6.17 -2.83
N PRO A 47 17.16 5.42 -1.88
CA PRO A 47 18.25 4.51 -2.21
C PRO A 47 17.84 3.37 -3.14
N PHE A 48 16.58 2.93 -3.07
CA PHE A 48 16.06 1.90 -3.99
C PHE A 48 15.82 2.49 -5.38
N GLU A 49 15.25 3.69 -5.47
CA GLU A 49 15.03 4.35 -6.76
C GLU A 49 16.37 4.63 -7.47
N GLU A 50 17.36 5.16 -6.74
CA GLU A 50 18.71 5.40 -7.28
C GLU A 50 19.38 4.11 -7.76
N TYR A 51 19.27 3.03 -6.97
CA TYR A 51 19.82 1.72 -7.34
C TYR A 51 19.16 1.19 -8.62
N TRP A 52 17.84 1.23 -8.71
CA TRP A 52 17.11 0.74 -9.88
C TRP A 52 17.36 1.59 -11.13
N ALA A 53 17.48 2.91 -10.98
CA ALA A 53 17.81 3.80 -12.10
C ALA A 53 19.20 3.52 -12.72
N GLY A 54 20.12 2.93 -11.94
CA GLY A 54 21.44 2.52 -12.42
C GLY A 54 21.49 1.14 -13.08
N LEU A 55 20.40 0.37 -13.05
CA LEU A 55 20.31 -0.95 -13.66
C LEU A 55 19.68 -0.87 -15.05
N ASP A 56 20.25 -1.61 -16.01
CA ASP A 56 19.61 -1.87 -17.32
C ASP A 56 18.75 -3.15 -17.25
N GLU A 57 17.95 -3.27 -16.19
CA GLU A 57 17.09 -4.43 -15.92
C GLU A 57 15.63 -4.00 -15.78
N GLN A 58 14.73 -4.81 -16.33
CA GLN A 58 13.28 -4.60 -16.24
C GLN A 58 12.67 -5.48 -15.15
N PRO A 59 11.58 -5.04 -14.49
CA PRO A 59 10.83 -5.88 -13.57
C PRO A 59 10.35 -7.18 -14.24
N GLN A 60 10.26 -8.25 -13.46
CA GLN A 60 9.81 -9.54 -13.97
C GLN A 60 8.35 -9.45 -14.43
N PRO A 61 8.03 -9.92 -15.66
CA PRO A 61 6.66 -9.90 -16.17
C PRO A 61 5.79 -10.94 -15.46
N TYR A 62 4.49 -10.69 -15.43
CA TYR A 62 3.48 -11.60 -14.90
C TYR A 62 2.18 -11.48 -15.70
N ALA A 63 1.34 -12.51 -15.64
CA ALA A 63 0.09 -12.53 -16.39
C ALA A 63 -0.96 -11.58 -15.77
N PRO A 64 -1.73 -10.82 -16.56
CA PRO A 64 -2.83 -10.02 -16.04
C PRO A 64 -3.82 -10.86 -15.23
N GLY A 65 -4.20 -10.39 -14.05
CA GLY A 65 -5.07 -11.12 -13.12
C GLY A 65 -4.36 -12.17 -12.26
N SER A 66 -3.04 -12.38 -12.44
CA SER A 66 -2.23 -13.13 -11.47
C SER A 66 -1.80 -12.23 -10.30
N TRP A 67 -1.23 -12.85 -9.27
CA TRP A 67 -0.71 -12.17 -8.07
C TRP A 67 0.72 -11.66 -8.20
N GLY A 68 1.26 -11.65 -9.41
CA GLY A 68 2.65 -11.29 -9.69
C GLY A 68 3.51 -12.48 -10.15
N PRO A 69 4.84 -12.27 -10.22
CA PRO A 69 5.80 -13.29 -10.62
C PRO A 69 6.11 -14.28 -9.48
N ALA A 70 6.56 -15.49 -9.83
CA ALA A 70 6.95 -16.52 -8.85
C ALA A 70 8.08 -16.09 -7.88
N SER A 71 8.87 -15.08 -8.25
CA SER A 71 9.88 -14.49 -7.37
C SER A 71 9.27 -13.79 -6.14
N ALA A 72 8.03 -13.30 -6.23
CA ALA A 72 7.33 -12.70 -5.09
C ALA A 72 6.97 -13.74 -4.03
N ASP A 73 6.57 -14.96 -4.42
CA ASP A 73 6.36 -16.07 -3.49
C ASP A 73 7.68 -16.56 -2.90
N ALA A 74 8.71 -16.70 -3.74
CA ALA A 74 10.03 -17.11 -3.31
C ALA A 74 10.64 -16.13 -2.29
N LEU A 75 10.35 -14.83 -2.40
CA LEU A 75 10.80 -13.81 -1.45
C LEU A 75 10.25 -14.07 -0.05
N LEU A 76 8.94 -14.32 0.09
CA LEU A 76 8.32 -14.61 1.40
C LEU A 76 8.73 -15.99 1.93
N ALA A 77 8.87 -16.98 1.05
CA ALA A 77 9.24 -18.35 1.42
C ALA A 77 10.61 -18.42 2.09
N ARG A 78 11.55 -17.50 1.77
CA ARG A 78 12.85 -17.38 2.45
C ARG A 78 12.73 -17.16 3.96
N ASP A 79 11.68 -16.47 4.39
CA ASP A 79 11.37 -16.22 5.80
C ASP A 79 10.30 -17.20 6.35
N GLY A 80 9.98 -18.27 5.62
CA GLY A 80 8.94 -19.23 6.00
C GLY A 80 7.52 -18.65 5.96
N ARG A 81 7.29 -17.58 5.20
CA ARG A 81 6.00 -16.90 5.07
C ARG A 81 5.37 -17.18 3.71
N THR A 82 4.05 -16.99 3.63
CA THR A 82 3.28 -17.07 2.38
C THR A 82 2.30 -15.92 2.32
N TRP A 83 1.94 -15.48 1.11
CA TRP A 83 0.86 -14.50 0.93
C TRP A 83 -0.47 -15.07 1.46
N ARG A 84 -1.22 -14.24 2.20
CA ARG A 84 -2.45 -14.69 2.87
C ARG A 84 -3.62 -14.89 1.90
N ARG A 85 -3.64 -14.10 0.83
CA ARG A 85 -4.59 -14.19 -0.28
C ARG A 85 -3.74 -14.03 -1.53
N PRO A 86 -3.20 -15.11 -2.09
CA PRO A 86 -2.63 -15.15 -3.42
C PRO A 86 -3.66 -15.72 -4.42
#